data_AF-H2TI84-F1
#
_entry.id   AF-H2TI84-F1
#
_cell.length_a   1.000
_cell.length_b   1.000
_cell.length_c   1.000
_cell.angle_alpha   90.00
_cell.angle_beta   90.00
_cell.angle_gamma   90.00
#
_symmetry.space_group_name_H-M   'P 1'
#
loop_
_entity.id
_entity.type
_entity.pdbx_description
1 polymer ?
#
loop_
_entity_poly.entity_id
_entity_poly.type
_entity_poly.pdbx_seq_one_letter_code
_entity_poly.pdbx_strand_id
1 'polypeptide(L)'
;TRVIMFASVVVVMMCVTLAHANVKPQKDFNISRFAGRWYRVGLAYDSAHFAPYRDKLKVSMGVVTVLPNGSVNLSMWEPTPLGCVNQVYQYIKTSTAGQFTYFSRRHNMVKDITVVDTNYNEYALVLKHKVFHREYTQVALYGETSARARLRFPFTSEQSQQVSPVCASRPQSDPQK
;
A
#
# COMPACT_ATOMS: atom_id res chain seq x y z
N THR A 1 -36.37 24.46 -20.06
CA THR A 1 -34.98 24.03 -20.35
C THR A 1 -34.01 24.21 -19.18
N ARG A 2 -33.97 25.36 -18.49
CA ARG A 2 -33.03 25.59 -17.36
C ARG A 2 -33.18 24.62 -16.17
N VAL A 3 -34.41 24.27 -15.76
CA VAL A 3 -34.69 23.37 -14.62
C VAL A 3 -34.19 21.93 -14.85
N ILE A 4 -34.31 21.43 -16.09
CA ILE A 4 -33.84 20.08 -16.48
C ILE A 4 -32.32 19.99 -16.40
N MET A 5 -31.63 21.07 -16.76
CA MET A 5 -30.16 21.17 -16.69
C MET A 5 -29.67 21.12 -15.24
N PHE A 6 -30.32 21.86 -14.32
CA PHE A 6 -29.99 21.82 -12.89
C PHE A 6 -30.25 20.44 -12.28
N ALA A 7 -31.37 19.78 -12.62
CA ALA A 7 -31.66 18.43 -12.17
C ALA A 7 -30.59 17.42 -12.65
N SER A 8 -30.14 17.53 -13.91
CA SER A 8 -29.09 16.67 -14.46
C SER A 8 -27.72 16.90 -13.79
N VAL A 9 -27.36 18.16 -13.49
CA VAL A 9 -26.10 18.48 -12.79
C VAL A 9 -26.14 17.98 -11.35
N VAL A 10 -27.27 18.09 -10.66
CA VAL A 10 -27.45 17.57 -9.30
C VAL A 10 -27.43 16.05 -9.28
N VAL A 11 -28.08 15.35 -10.22
CA VAL A 11 -28.03 13.89 -10.32
C VAL A 11 -26.63 13.39 -10.67
N VAL A 12 -25.91 14.07 -11.57
CA VAL A 12 -24.51 13.74 -11.87
C VAL A 12 -23.62 13.99 -10.66
N MET A 13 -23.75 15.13 -9.96
CA MET A 13 -23.04 15.39 -8.71
C MET A 13 -23.38 14.36 -7.63
N MET A 14 -24.65 13.96 -7.50
CA MET A 14 -25.10 12.97 -6.52
C MET A 14 -24.57 11.57 -6.86
N CYS A 15 -24.54 11.19 -8.15
CA CYS A 15 -23.87 9.98 -8.65
C CYS A 15 -22.36 10.01 -8.38
N VAL A 16 -21.71 11.16 -8.53
CA VAL A 16 -20.28 11.33 -8.21
C VAL A 16 -20.03 11.24 -6.70
N THR A 17 -20.96 11.69 -5.85
CA THR A 17 -20.85 11.54 -4.38
C THR A 17 -21.19 10.14 -3.87
N LEU A 18 -22.05 9.38 -4.58
CA LEU A 18 -22.39 7.98 -4.27
C LEU A 18 -21.29 7.01 -4.71
N ALA A 19 -20.41 7.42 -5.61
CA ALA A 19 -19.16 6.75 -5.90
C ALA A 19 -18.13 6.98 -4.77
N HIS A 20 -18.51 6.70 -3.51
CA HIS A 20 -17.51 6.24 -2.55
C HIS A 20 -16.99 4.93 -3.11
N ALA A 21 -15.92 5.01 -3.91
CA ALA A 21 -15.35 3.89 -4.63
C ALA A 21 -15.10 2.74 -3.65
N ASN A 22 -15.99 1.75 -3.66
CA ASN A 22 -15.81 0.55 -2.86
C ASN A 22 -14.64 -0.18 -3.50
N VAL A 23 -13.44 0.02 -2.96
CA VAL A 23 -12.20 -0.50 -3.56
C VAL A 23 -12.27 -2.01 -3.52
N LYS A 24 -12.33 -2.60 -4.72
CA LYS A 24 -12.40 -4.04 -4.89
C LYS A 24 -10.98 -4.60 -4.85
N PRO A 25 -10.76 -5.74 -4.19
CA PRO A 25 -9.49 -6.44 -4.27
C PRO A 25 -9.26 -7.00 -5.67
N GLN A 26 -8.01 -7.33 -5.96
CA GLN A 26 -7.59 -8.11 -7.13
C GLN A 26 -8.53 -9.29 -7.34
N LYS A 27 -9.05 -9.43 -8.55
CA LYS A 27 -9.92 -10.56 -8.90
C LYS A 27 -9.15 -11.88 -8.75
N ASP A 28 -9.81 -12.86 -8.15
CA ASP A 28 -9.29 -14.21 -7.93
C ASP A 28 -7.94 -14.21 -7.19
N PHE A 29 -7.81 -13.33 -6.20
CA PHE A 29 -6.57 -13.14 -5.44
C PHE A 29 -6.05 -14.45 -4.84
N ASN A 30 -4.81 -14.80 -5.20
CA ASN A 30 -4.11 -15.97 -4.68
C ASN A 30 -3.02 -15.57 -3.69
N ILE A 31 -3.29 -15.80 -2.40
CA ILE A 31 -2.38 -15.46 -1.29
C ILE A 31 -1.02 -16.17 -1.37
N SER A 32 -0.99 -17.41 -1.86
CA SER A 32 0.24 -18.19 -1.97
C SER A 32 1.16 -17.63 -3.06
N ARG A 33 0.59 -17.14 -4.16
CA ARG A 33 1.35 -16.45 -5.23
C ARG A 33 1.80 -15.05 -4.81
N PHE A 34 1.10 -14.43 -3.87
CA PHE A 34 1.46 -13.11 -3.33
C PHE A 34 2.56 -13.18 -2.25
N ALA A 35 2.78 -14.37 -1.68
CA ALA A 35 3.82 -14.59 -0.69
C ALA A 35 5.23 -14.39 -1.27
N GLY A 36 6.19 -14.10 -0.40
CA GLY A 36 7.59 -13.94 -0.78
C GLY A 36 8.05 -12.48 -0.79
N ARG A 37 9.12 -12.22 -1.55
CA ARG A 37 9.86 -10.96 -1.49
C ARG A 37 9.21 -9.89 -2.37
N TRP A 38 9.14 -8.69 -1.83
CA TRP A 38 8.67 -7.48 -2.52
C TRP A 38 9.55 -6.27 -2.18
N TYR A 39 9.67 -5.33 -3.11
CA TYR A 39 10.33 -4.05 -2.89
C TYR A 39 9.29 -2.94 -2.92
N ARG A 40 9.13 -2.19 -1.84
CA ARG A 40 8.28 -0.99 -1.81
C ARG A 40 9.01 0.14 -2.53
N VAL A 41 8.67 0.32 -3.81
CA VAL A 41 9.32 1.26 -4.73
C VAL A 41 8.57 2.58 -4.89
N GLY A 42 7.32 2.64 -4.43
CA GLY A 42 6.50 3.85 -4.45
C GLY A 42 5.54 3.92 -3.28
N LEU A 43 5.29 5.12 -2.79
CA LEU A 43 4.44 5.33 -1.62
C LEU A 43 3.78 6.71 -1.63
N ALA A 44 2.46 6.74 -1.63
CA ALA A 44 1.67 7.98 -1.64
C ALA A 44 0.74 8.02 -0.41
N TYR A 45 0.71 9.17 0.27
CA TYR A 45 -0.21 9.46 1.37
C TYR A 45 -0.83 10.84 1.15
N ASP A 46 -2.14 10.92 1.33
CA ASP A 46 -2.87 12.19 1.32
C ASP A 46 -2.93 12.79 2.73
N SER A 47 -1.76 13.11 3.30
CA SER A 47 -1.63 13.65 4.66
C SER A 47 -0.60 14.78 4.71
N ALA A 48 -0.98 15.91 5.34
CA ALA A 48 -0.08 17.02 5.61
C ALA A 48 1.13 16.59 6.46
N HIS A 49 0.94 15.64 7.38
CA HIS A 49 2.03 15.08 8.19
C HIS A 49 3.01 14.23 7.37
N PHE A 50 2.62 13.75 6.19
CA PHE A 50 3.51 13.00 5.30
C PHE A 50 4.23 13.89 4.29
N ALA A 51 3.67 15.06 3.95
CA ALA A 51 4.22 15.95 2.94
C ALA A 51 5.73 16.25 3.12
N PRO A 52 6.25 16.54 4.33
CA PRO A 52 7.68 16.80 4.55
C PRO A 52 8.61 15.58 4.36
N TYR A 53 8.04 14.38 4.27
CA TYR A 53 8.79 13.12 4.17
C TYR A 53 8.76 12.52 2.76
N ARG A 54 7.93 13.04 1.84
CA ARG A 54 7.72 12.51 0.49
C ARG A 54 9.05 12.31 -0.25
N ASP A 55 9.93 13.31 -0.22
CA ASP A 55 11.23 13.25 -0.93
C ASP A 55 12.32 12.48 -0.17
N LYS A 56 12.04 12.12 1.08
CA LYS A 56 12.97 11.38 1.95
C LYS A 56 12.73 9.88 1.91
N LEU A 57 11.66 9.44 1.25
CA LEU A 57 11.34 8.04 1.12
C LEU A 57 12.45 7.31 0.37
N LYS A 58 12.77 6.11 0.85
CA LYS A 58 13.74 5.23 0.21
C LYS A 58 13.09 3.89 -0.09
N VAL A 59 13.60 3.20 -1.10
CA VAL A 59 13.12 1.85 -1.41
C VAL A 59 13.43 0.92 -0.23
N SER A 60 12.45 0.11 0.15
CA SER A 60 12.56 -0.86 1.24
C SER A 60 12.19 -2.25 0.74
N MET A 61 12.88 -3.29 1.21
CA MET A 61 12.56 -4.69 0.90
C MET A 61 11.67 -5.27 1.99
N GLY A 62 10.66 -6.04 1.61
CA GLY A 62 9.82 -6.79 2.52
C GLY A 62 9.59 -8.22 2.09
N VAL A 63 9.18 -9.03 3.05
CA VAL A 63 8.78 -10.43 2.84
C VAL A 63 7.38 -10.63 3.40
N VAL A 64 6.50 -11.14 2.54
CA VAL A 64 5.15 -11.57 2.90
C VAL A 64 5.19 -13.05 3.25
N THR A 65 4.86 -13.37 4.50
CA THR A 65 4.77 -14.74 5.01
C THR A 65 3.33 -15.07 5.32
N VAL A 66 2.81 -16.14 4.72
CA VAL A 66 1.44 -16.64 4.98
C VAL A 66 1.43 -17.48 6.26
N LEU A 67 0.49 -17.19 7.15
CA LEU A 67 0.30 -17.91 8.41
C LEU A 67 -0.68 -19.08 8.22
N PRO A 68 -0.64 -20.12 9.09
CA PRO A 68 -1.55 -21.26 8.99
C PRO A 68 -3.04 -20.88 9.03
N ASN A 69 -3.37 -19.78 9.70
CA ASN A 69 -4.74 -19.27 9.77
C ASN A 69 -5.17 -18.48 8.52
N GLY A 70 -4.30 -18.27 7.53
CA GLY A 70 -4.54 -17.51 6.30
C GLY A 70 -4.30 -15.99 6.41
N SER A 71 -3.91 -15.49 7.59
CA SER A 71 -3.39 -14.12 7.75
C SER A 71 -1.97 -14.01 7.23
N VAL A 72 -1.43 -12.79 7.08
CA VAL A 72 -0.05 -12.60 6.62
C VAL A 72 0.76 -11.71 7.55
N ASN A 73 2.04 -12.03 7.71
CA ASN A 73 3.03 -11.12 8.27
C ASN A 73 3.81 -10.48 7.11
N LEU A 74 3.85 -9.15 7.09
CA LEU A 74 4.74 -8.40 6.23
C LEU A 74 5.91 -7.89 7.07
N SER A 75 7.08 -8.51 6.94
CA SER A 75 8.32 -8.02 7.53
C SER A 75 8.97 -7.03 6.57
N MET A 76 9.25 -5.81 7.03
CA MET A 76 9.80 -4.72 6.22
C MET A 76 11.12 -4.21 6.80
N TRP A 77 12.17 -4.16 5.98
CA TRP A 77 13.44 -3.52 6.33
C TRP A 77 13.42 -2.06 5.87
N GLU A 78 13.09 -1.16 6.81
CA GLU A 78 12.96 0.26 6.56
C GLU A 78 14.26 1.00 6.91
N PRO A 79 14.74 1.92 6.06
CA PRO A 79 15.88 2.76 6.38
C PRO A 79 15.49 3.87 7.35
N THR A 80 16.35 4.08 8.34
CA THR A 80 16.27 5.18 9.31
C THR A 80 17.61 5.92 9.32
N PRO A 81 17.69 7.13 9.92
CA PRO A 81 18.96 7.82 10.09
C PRO A 81 20.02 7.01 10.86
N LEU A 82 19.60 6.05 11.69
CA LEU A 82 20.47 5.22 12.54
C LEU A 82 20.81 3.86 11.90
N GLY A 83 20.24 3.53 10.74
CA GLY A 83 20.42 2.24 10.07
C GLY A 83 19.10 1.59 9.64
N CYS A 84 19.14 0.29 9.32
CA CYS A 84 17.95 -0.45 8.92
C CYS A 84 17.22 -1.01 10.14
N VAL A 85 15.90 -0.85 10.17
CA VAL A 85 15.04 -1.46 11.19
C VAL A 85 14.08 -2.44 10.53
N ASN A 86 13.86 -3.59 11.17
CA ASN A 86 12.83 -4.52 10.76
C ASN A 86 11.50 -4.16 11.44
N GLN A 87 10.47 -3.90 10.64
CA GLN A 87 9.11 -3.63 11.07
C GLN A 87 8.21 -4.76 10.60
N VAL A 88 7.55 -5.44 11.54
CA VAL A 88 6.60 -6.52 11.22
C VAL A 88 5.17 -5.98 11.31
N TYR A 89 4.45 -6.06 10.19
CA TYR A 89 3.05 -5.72 10.09
C TYR A 89 2.20 -6.99 10.04
N GLN A 90 1.28 -7.14 11.00
CA GLN A 90 0.34 -8.25 11.06
C GLN A 90 -0.94 -7.88 10.31
N TYR A 91 -1.21 -8.55 9.19
CA TYR A 91 -2.41 -8.37 8.37
C TYR A 91 -3.34 -9.55 8.59
N ILE A 92 -4.43 -9.30 9.30
CA ILE A 92 -5.41 -10.32 9.69
C ILE A 92 -6.36 -10.53 8.52
N LYS A 93 -6.56 -11.78 8.10
CA LYS A 93 -7.46 -12.11 6.99
C LYS A 93 -8.89 -11.65 7.26
N THR A 94 -9.61 -11.33 6.20
CA THR A 94 -11.06 -11.11 6.22
C THR A 94 -11.79 -12.26 5.50
N SER A 95 -13.11 -12.16 5.35
CA SER A 95 -13.90 -13.06 4.51
C SER A 95 -13.60 -12.89 3.01
N THR A 96 -13.05 -11.74 2.60
CA THR A 96 -12.77 -11.44 1.19
C THR A 96 -11.30 -11.65 0.88
N ALA A 97 -10.98 -12.50 -0.10
CA ALA A 97 -9.61 -12.69 -0.55
C ALA A 97 -8.99 -11.37 -1.06
N GLY A 98 -7.74 -11.10 -0.66
CA GLY A 98 -7.04 -9.86 -1.00
C GLY A 98 -7.38 -8.68 -0.08
N GLN A 99 -8.29 -8.85 0.88
CA GLN A 99 -8.58 -7.88 1.93
C GLN A 99 -8.12 -8.37 3.31
N PHE A 100 -7.48 -7.48 4.05
CA PHE A 100 -6.97 -7.71 5.39
C PHE A 100 -7.29 -6.54 6.30
N THR A 101 -7.23 -6.77 7.61
CA THR A 101 -7.25 -5.69 8.61
C THR A 101 -5.89 -5.56 9.28
N TYR A 102 -5.54 -4.35 9.68
CA TYR A 102 -4.26 -4.03 10.30
C TYR A 102 -4.44 -2.99 11.41
N PHE A 103 -3.94 -3.27 12.61
CA PHE A 103 -3.90 -2.27 13.68
C PHE A 103 -2.67 -1.35 13.53
N SER A 104 -2.91 -0.10 13.15
CA SER A 104 -1.87 0.91 13.02
C SER A 104 -1.52 1.50 14.39
N ARG A 105 -0.35 1.12 14.94
CA ARG A 105 0.18 1.71 16.17
C ARG A 105 0.36 3.23 16.06
N ARG A 106 0.85 3.71 14.90
CA ARG A 106 1.05 5.14 14.62
C ARG A 106 -0.23 5.98 14.74
N HIS A 107 -1.36 5.43 14.30
CA HIS A 107 -2.64 6.15 14.28
C HIS A 107 -3.61 5.62 15.35
N ASN A 108 -3.17 4.69 16.19
CA ASN A 108 -3.96 4.00 17.20
C ASN A 108 -5.34 3.50 16.69
N MET A 109 -5.39 2.90 15.50
CA MET A 109 -6.65 2.48 14.87
C MET A 109 -6.50 1.28 13.93
N VAL A 110 -7.59 0.52 13.76
CA VAL A 110 -7.69 -0.53 12.74
C VAL A 110 -7.94 0.11 11.37
N LYS A 111 -7.10 -0.26 10.40
CA LYS A 111 -7.19 0.09 8.98
C LYS A 111 -7.50 -1.15 8.15
N ASP A 112 -8.16 -0.90 7.03
CA ASP A 112 -8.40 -1.88 5.98
C ASP A 112 -7.22 -1.85 5.01
N ILE A 113 -6.80 -3.04 4.58
CA ILE A 113 -5.72 -3.26 3.63
C ILE A 113 -6.33 -4.02 2.46
N THR A 114 -6.19 -3.48 1.26
CA THR A 114 -6.69 -4.13 0.04
C THR A 114 -5.56 -4.22 -0.97
N VAL A 115 -5.27 -5.44 -1.44
CA VAL A 115 -4.45 -5.65 -2.63
C VAL A 115 -5.35 -5.33 -3.83
N VAL A 116 -5.18 -4.15 -4.41
CA VAL A 116 -6.06 -3.62 -5.46
C VAL A 116 -5.79 -4.30 -6.79
N ASP A 117 -4.51 -4.46 -7.11
CA ASP A 117 -4.06 -5.02 -8.39
C ASP A 117 -2.69 -5.68 -8.22
N THR A 118 -2.48 -6.83 -8.85
CA THR A 118 -1.18 -7.51 -8.91
C THR A 118 -1.15 -8.57 -9.99
N ASN A 119 -0.03 -8.67 -10.69
CA ASN A 119 0.29 -9.80 -11.56
C ASN A 119 1.15 -10.88 -10.85
N TYR A 120 1.32 -10.75 -9.53
CA TYR A 120 2.09 -11.62 -8.63
C TYR A 120 3.61 -11.63 -8.83
N ASN A 121 4.08 -11.35 -10.03
CA ASN A 121 5.48 -11.58 -10.40
C ASN A 121 6.28 -10.28 -10.60
N GLU A 122 5.63 -9.17 -10.95
CA GLU A 122 6.35 -7.93 -11.29
C GLU A 122 5.96 -6.79 -10.37
N TYR A 123 4.67 -6.68 -10.03
CA TYR A 123 4.16 -5.58 -9.21
C TYR A 123 2.95 -5.96 -8.36
N ALA A 124 2.71 -5.14 -7.33
CA ALA A 124 1.47 -5.10 -6.60
C ALA A 124 1.12 -3.68 -6.14
N LEU A 125 -0.16 -3.34 -6.22
CA LEU A 125 -0.72 -2.10 -5.71
C LEU A 125 -1.55 -2.39 -4.46
N VAL A 126 -1.13 -1.84 -3.32
CA VAL A 126 -1.78 -2.07 -2.03
C VAL A 126 -2.30 -0.76 -1.47
N LEU A 127 -3.60 -0.72 -1.18
CA LEU A 127 -4.25 0.39 -0.52
C LEU A 127 -4.39 0.09 0.98
N LYS A 128 -4.03 1.06 1.82
CA LYS A 128 -4.31 1.06 3.25
C LYS A 128 -5.19 2.25 3.56
N HIS A 129 -6.36 2.04 4.16
CA HIS A 129 -7.32 3.12 4.38
C HIS A 129 -8.18 2.86 5.61
N LYS A 130 -8.90 3.88 6.05
CA LYS A 130 -9.95 3.77 7.06
C LYS A 130 -11.13 4.59 6.59
N VAL A 131 -12.24 3.95 6.18
CA VAL A 131 -13.44 4.65 5.67
C VAL A 131 -13.09 5.72 4.62
N PHE A 132 -12.05 5.47 3.80
CA PHE A 132 -11.47 6.43 2.85
C PHE A 132 -11.20 7.84 3.41
N HIS A 133 -10.92 7.96 4.70
CA HIS A 133 -10.46 9.19 5.31
C HIS A 133 -9.09 9.54 4.71
N ARG A 134 -9.04 10.63 3.95
CA ARG A 134 -7.87 11.03 3.13
C ARG A 134 -6.57 10.98 3.93
N GLU A 135 -6.60 11.56 5.13
CA GLU A 135 -5.44 11.64 6.02
C GLU A 135 -4.83 10.28 6.40
N TYR A 136 -5.65 9.23 6.47
CA TYR A 136 -5.23 7.88 6.85
C TYR A 136 -5.07 6.94 5.66
N THR A 137 -5.31 7.45 4.45
CA THR A 137 -5.26 6.70 3.21
C THR A 137 -3.86 6.74 2.61
N GLN A 138 -3.36 5.56 2.27
CA GLN A 138 -2.03 5.32 1.75
C GLN A 138 -2.12 4.32 0.59
N VAL A 139 -1.41 4.61 -0.49
CA VAL A 139 -1.17 3.67 -1.58
C VAL A 139 0.30 3.30 -1.59
N ALA A 140 0.60 2.00 -1.63
CA ALA A 140 1.94 1.47 -1.74
C ALA A 140 2.08 0.68 -3.03
N LEU A 141 3.16 0.96 -3.76
CA LEU A 141 3.56 0.20 -4.94
C LEU A 141 4.72 -0.71 -4.56
N TYR A 142 4.52 -1.99 -4.82
CA TYR A 142 5.52 -3.02 -4.67
C TYR A 142 5.98 -3.51 -6.05
N GLY A 143 7.28 -3.75 -6.18
CA GLY A 143 7.90 -4.36 -7.36
C GLY A 143 8.72 -5.59 -6.97
N GLU A 144 8.95 -6.49 -7.92
CA GLU A 144 9.80 -7.67 -7.72
C GLU A 144 11.29 -7.32 -7.64
N THR A 145 11.69 -6.22 -8.30
CA THR A 145 13.05 -5.67 -8.22
C THR A 145 13.09 -4.34 -7.47
N SER A 146 14.26 -4.04 -6.92
CA SER A 146 14.57 -2.71 -6.36
C SER A 146 14.82 -1.66 -7.44
N ALA A 147 14.94 -2.08 -8.71
CA ALA A 147 15.07 -1.19 -9.84
C ALA A 147 13.81 -0.34 -9.91
N ARG A 148 14.02 0.97 -10.05
CA ARG A 148 12.94 1.94 -10.17
C ARG A 148 12.03 1.49 -11.31
N ALA A 149 10.85 0.99 -10.96
CA ALA A 149 9.87 0.66 -11.97
C ALA A 149 9.59 1.97 -12.72
N ARG A 150 9.94 2.04 -14.01
CA ARG A 150 9.43 3.07 -14.92
C ARG A 150 7.95 2.80 -15.18
N LEU A 151 7.17 2.65 -14.12
CA LEU A 151 5.73 2.53 -14.21
C LEU A 151 5.22 3.96 -14.41
N ARG A 152 4.88 4.27 -15.67
CA ARG A 152 4.15 5.49 -16.03
C ARG A 152 2.72 5.32 -15.51
N PHE A 153 2.45 5.82 -14.31
CA PHE A 153 1.08 5.93 -13.82
C PHE A 153 0.42 7.19 -14.40
N PRO A 154 -0.87 7.14 -14.75
CA PRO A 154 -1.63 8.29 -15.24
C PRO A 154 -1.97 9.32 -14.15
N PHE A 155 -1.57 9.10 -12.90
CA PHE A 155 -1.83 10.01 -11.78
C PHE A 155 -0.52 10.47 -11.11
N THR A 156 -0.25 11.77 -11.31
CA THR A 156 0.66 12.66 -10.56
C THR A 156 2.17 12.54 -10.77
N SER A 157 2.77 13.74 -10.89
CA SER A 157 4.18 14.13 -10.97
C SER A 157 5.20 13.05 -10.63
N GLU A 158 6.17 12.89 -11.51
CA GLU A 158 7.35 12.06 -11.42
C GLU A 158 8.09 12.19 -10.07
N GLN A 159 7.70 11.40 -9.06
CA GLN A 159 8.37 11.39 -7.76
C GLN A 159 9.45 10.31 -7.75
N SER A 160 10.71 10.75 -7.77
CA SER A 160 11.88 9.87 -7.75
C SER A 160 12.20 9.43 -6.32
N GLN A 161 11.78 8.22 -5.94
CA GLN A 161 12.22 7.61 -4.69
C GLN A 161 13.64 7.05 -4.85
N GLN A 162 14.55 7.39 -3.94
CA GLN A 162 15.96 6.93 -4.03
C GLN A 162 16.10 5.54 -3.41
N VAL A 163 16.83 4.63 -4.08
CA VAL A 163 17.09 3.30 -3.53
C VAL A 163 18.09 3.42 -2.37
N SER A 164 17.77 2.89 -1.19
CA SER A 164 18.78 2.68 -0.13
C SER A 164 19.46 1.33 -0.38
N PRO A 165 20.73 1.27 -0.81
CA PRO A 165 21.39 0.01 -1.14
C PRO A 165 21.53 -0.95 0.06
N VAL A 166 21.50 -0.40 1.28
CA VAL A 166 21.79 -1.13 2.54
C VAL A 166 20.60 -1.97 3.01
N CYS A 167 19.36 -1.44 2.99
CA CYS A 167 18.19 -2.18 3.48
C CYS A 167 17.50 -3.02 2.40
N ALA A 168 17.85 -2.82 1.12
CA ALA A 168 17.30 -3.58 0.00
C ALA A 168 17.96 -4.98 -0.18
N SER A 169 19.12 -5.20 0.45
CA SER A 169 20.01 -6.34 0.15
C SER A 169 20.19 -7.34 1.30
N ARG A 170 19.80 -7.02 2.54
CA ARG A 170 20.00 -7.92 3.70
C ARG A 170 18.73 -8.07 4.54
N PRO A 171 18.17 -9.30 4.68
CA PRO A 171 17.52 -9.66 5.92
C PRO A 171 18.62 -9.62 6.98
N GLN A 172 18.63 -8.59 7.81
CA GLN A 172 19.54 -8.51 8.95
C GLN A 172 19.28 -9.77 9.80
N SER A 173 20.32 -10.58 9.98
CA SER A 173 20.29 -11.81 10.76
C SER A 173 19.68 -11.55 12.13
N ASP A 174 18.82 -12.49 12.53
CA ASP A 174 18.15 -12.55 13.82
C ASP A 174 19.10 -12.19 14.98
N PRO A 175 18.72 -11.30 15.94
CA PRO A 175 19.52 -11.06 17.14
C PRO A 175 19.49 -12.23 18.14
N GLN A 176 18.90 -13.38 17.79
CA GLN A 176 18.91 -14.59 18.60
C GLN A 176 19.73 -15.70 17.94
N LYS A 177 21.06 -15.53 17.94
CA LYS A 177 22.00 -16.65 18.07
C LYS A 177 23.14 -16.22 18.98
#